data_AF-A0A0B7I8V9-F1
#
_entry.id   AF-A0A0B7I8V9-F1
#
_cell.length_a   1.000
_cell.length_b   1.000
_cell.length_c   1.000
_cell.angle_alpha   90.00
_cell.angle_beta   90.00
_cell.angle_gamma   90.00
#
_symmetry.space_group_name_H-M   'P 1'
#
loop_
_entity.id
_entity.type
_entity.pdbx_description
1 polymer ?
#
loop_
_entity_poly.entity_id
_entity_poly.type
_entity_poly.pdbx_seq_one_letter_code
_entity_poly.pdbx_strand_id
1 'polypeptide(L)'
;MKKIKQLIGVLVALLTLGGCQQDKESVFEKPANQRVSEAIQEYRQILKSAEHGWGFEYYTKGNERSNGGYNFQVSFTDTDVTASLLGFTGQKTSNYDIIPNGGPTLTFDQYNDVLHYFTVPDQDRYQADLAEYEFLILSYESNVVTLKGKKYGSLARLVKLQNANYLQEVDVVRKYVKNGFKSLTIEGKTTEFSTPTRYNVAFKDVQTGKELKEAFVLTPEGIRFTKR
;
A
#
# COMPACT_ATOMS: atom_id res chain seq x y z
N MET A 1 11.78 16.61 64.62
CA MET A 1 11.29 15.54 63.70
C MET A 1 9.77 15.58 63.47
N LYS A 2 8.91 15.85 64.47
CA LYS A 2 7.43 15.92 64.29
C LYS A 2 6.98 16.97 63.24
N LYS A 3 7.57 18.17 63.26
CA LYS A 3 7.22 19.26 62.33
C LYS A 3 7.57 18.96 60.85
N ILE A 4 8.65 18.22 60.60
CA ILE A 4 9.06 17.78 59.25
C ILE A 4 8.12 16.69 58.73
N LYS A 5 7.72 15.73 59.58
CA LYS A 5 6.73 14.69 59.21
C LYS A 5 5.35 15.29 58.90
N GLN A 6 4.96 16.36 59.58
CA GLN A 6 3.72 17.10 59.31
C GLN A 6 3.78 17.89 57.99
N LEU A 7 4.91 18.52 57.66
CA LEU A 7 5.10 19.19 56.37
C LEU A 7 5.09 18.21 55.19
N ILE A 8 5.71 17.04 55.35
CA ILE A 8 5.72 15.99 54.31
C ILE A 8 4.29 15.44 54.09
N GLY A 9 3.51 15.26 55.16
CA GLY A 9 2.12 14.83 55.05
C GLY A 9 1.23 15.80 54.27
N VAL A 10 1.43 17.12 54.48
CA VAL A 10 0.70 18.16 53.74
C VAL A 10 1.14 18.23 52.27
N LEU A 11 2.43 18.05 51.99
CA LEU A 11 2.96 18.06 50.62
C LEU A 11 2.47 16.87 49.77
N VAL A 12 2.34 15.69 50.37
CA VAL A 12 1.81 14.48 49.70
C VAL A 12 0.30 14.61 49.43
N ALA A 13 -0.46 15.24 50.33
CA ALA A 13 -1.90 15.48 50.14
C ALA A 13 -2.19 16.51 49.03
N LEU A 14 -1.29 17.47 48.80
CA LEU A 14 -1.39 18.45 47.71
C LEU A 14 -1.07 17.84 46.33
N LEU A 15 -0.26 16.79 46.28
CA LEU A 15 0.11 16.10 45.02
C LEU A 15 -1.00 15.16 44.50
N THR A 16 -1.92 14.71 45.34
CA THR A 16 -3.04 13.83 44.94
C THR A 16 -4.25 14.57 44.37
N LEU A 17 -4.34 15.89 44.56
CA LEU A 17 -5.43 16.72 44.03
C LEU A 17 -5.14 17.28 42.62
N GLY A 18 -3.91 17.10 42.12
CA GLY A 18 -3.49 17.42 40.75
C GLY A 18 -3.64 16.26 39.77
N GLY A 19 -4.44 15.23 40.12
CA GLY A 19 -4.86 14.22 39.15
C GLY A 19 -5.60 14.93 38.03
N CYS A 20 -4.93 15.09 36.88
CA CYS A 20 -5.45 15.78 35.71
C CYS A 20 -6.68 15.00 35.22
N GLN A 21 -7.86 15.38 35.72
CA GLN A 21 -9.12 14.95 35.17
C GLN A 21 -9.26 15.66 33.83
N GLN A 22 -8.59 15.12 32.82
CA GLN A 22 -8.84 15.49 31.44
C GLN A 22 -10.20 14.90 31.08
N ASP A 23 -11.26 15.57 31.51
CA ASP A 23 -12.55 15.54 30.82
C ASP A 23 -12.35 16.22 29.46
N LYS A 24 -11.55 15.59 28.60
CA LYS A 24 -11.59 15.88 27.17
C LYS A 24 -12.84 15.18 26.69
N GLU A 25 -13.86 15.98 26.34
CA GLU A 25 -14.91 15.53 25.43
C GLU A 25 -14.25 14.70 24.33
N SER A 26 -14.68 13.45 24.21
CA SER A 26 -14.13 12.56 23.20
C SER A 26 -14.39 13.19 21.84
N VAL A 27 -13.32 13.48 21.08
CA VAL A 27 -13.42 13.95 19.68
C VAL A 27 -14.21 12.97 18.81
N PHE A 28 -14.33 11.71 19.26
CA PHE A 28 -15.03 10.66 18.55
C PHE A 28 -16.27 10.19 19.31
N GLU A 29 -17.37 10.03 18.57
CA GLU A 29 -18.65 9.55 19.12
C GLU A 29 -18.59 8.11 19.65
N LYS A 30 -17.73 7.27 19.06
CA LYS A 30 -17.58 5.85 19.42
C LYS A 30 -16.20 5.55 19.99
N PRO A 31 -16.04 4.55 20.87
CA PRO A 31 -14.74 4.03 21.29
C PRO A 31 -13.87 3.57 20.12
N ALA A 32 -12.55 3.66 20.25
CA ALA A 32 -11.61 3.36 19.17
C ALA A 32 -11.70 1.91 18.66
N ASN A 33 -11.87 0.94 19.55
CA ASN A 33 -12.04 -0.47 19.20
C ASN A 33 -13.29 -0.71 18.36
N GLN A 34 -14.41 -0.05 18.70
CA GLN A 34 -15.65 -0.17 17.93
C GLN A 34 -15.48 0.39 16.51
N ARG A 35 -14.83 1.56 16.37
CA ARG A 35 -14.56 2.15 15.04
C ARG A 35 -13.71 1.24 14.15
N VAL A 36 -12.68 0.60 14.73
CA VAL A 36 -11.82 -0.32 13.98
C VAL A 36 -12.60 -1.57 13.56
N SER A 37 -13.40 -2.15 14.45
CA SER A 37 -14.23 -3.32 14.12
C SER A 37 -15.25 -3.01 13.02
N GLU A 38 -15.90 -1.84 13.07
CA GLU A 38 -16.84 -1.40 12.03
C GLU A 38 -16.11 -1.20 10.68
N ALA A 39 -14.94 -0.56 10.67
CA ALA A 39 -14.13 -0.40 9.46
C ALA A 39 -13.66 -1.74 8.89
N ILE A 40 -13.27 -2.71 9.73
CA ILE A 40 -12.91 -4.05 9.29
C ILE A 40 -14.08 -4.73 8.56
N GLN A 41 -15.29 -4.64 9.12
CA GLN A 41 -16.48 -5.21 8.49
C GLN A 41 -16.80 -4.51 7.16
N GLU A 42 -16.71 -3.18 7.12
CA GLU A 42 -16.90 -2.40 5.90
C GLU A 42 -15.92 -2.83 4.80
N TYR A 43 -14.62 -2.87 5.10
CA TYR A 43 -13.61 -3.24 4.11
C TYR A 43 -13.75 -4.69 3.65
N ARG A 44 -14.16 -5.63 4.51
CA ARG A 44 -14.50 -7.00 4.08
C ARG A 44 -15.60 -7.00 3.03
N GLN A 45 -16.63 -6.15 3.17
CA GLN A 45 -17.68 -6.05 2.15
C GLN A 45 -17.18 -5.36 0.88
N ILE A 46 -16.39 -4.30 1.01
CA ILE A 46 -15.78 -3.61 -0.13
C ILE A 46 -14.98 -4.60 -0.96
N LEU A 47 -14.03 -5.33 -0.37
CA LEU A 47 -13.15 -6.27 -1.08
C LEU A 47 -13.93 -7.35 -1.86
N LYS A 48 -15.05 -7.84 -1.30
CA LYS A 48 -15.91 -8.83 -1.96
C LYS A 48 -16.85 -8.25 -3.02
N SER A 49 -17.06 -6.93 -3.05
CA SER A 49 -18.03 -6.27 -3.93
C SER A 49 -17.59 -6.15 -5.40
N ALA A 50 -16.38 -6.60 -5.74
CA ALA A 50 -15.82 -6.46 -7.07
C ALA A 50 -16.03 -7.72 -7.91
N GLU A 51 -17.05 -7.67 -8.78
CA GLU A 51 -17.44 -8.78 -9.66
C GLU A 51 -16.28 -9.34 -10.49
N HIS A 52 -15.43 -8.46 -11.03
CA HIS A 52 -14.26 -8.84 -11.82
C HIS A 52 -12.95 -8.82 -11.02
N GLY A 53 -13.04 -8.68 -9.70
CA GLY A 53 -11.90 -8.52 -8.81
C GLY A 53 -11.26 -7.14 -8.86
N TRP A 54 -10.00 -7.08 -8.43
CA TRP A 54 -9.22 -5.88 -8.24
C TRP A 54 -7.89 -5.98 -9.00
N GLY A 55 -7.49 -4.88 -9.64
CA GLY A 55 -6.11 -4.66 -10.04
C GLY A 55 -5.32 -4.26 -8.81
N PHE A 56 -4.44 -5.15 -8.34
CA PHE A 56 -3.57 -4.88 -7.20
C PHE A 56 -2.24 -4.33 -7.72
N GLU A 57 -2.08 -3.01 -7.58
CA GLU A 57 -0.94 -2.25 -8.05
C GLU A 57 0.00 -2.03 -6.86
N TYR A 58 1.16 -2.66 -6.89
CA TYR A 58 2.01 -2.79 -5.71
C TYR A 58 3.46 -2.42 -6.02
N TYR A 59 4.00 -1.45 -5.29
CA TYR A 59 5.39 -1.02 -5.41
C TYR A 59 6.25 -1.71 -4.34
N THR A 60 7.40 -2.27 -4.70
CA THR A 60 8.37 -2.81 -3.73
C THR A 60 9.51 -1.82 -3.46
N LYS A 61 10.50 -2.17 -2.64
CA LYS A 61 11.59 -1.29 -2.17
C LYS A 61 11.10 -0.14 -1.28
N GLY A 62 10.03 -0.37 -0.52
CA GLY A 62 9.48 0.59 0.42
C GLY A 62 9.13 1.94 -0.24
N ASN A 63 9.40 3.03 0.48
CA ASN A 63 9.15 4.38 -0.02
C ASN A 63 9.97 4.79 -1.24
N GLU A 64 11.12 4.14 -1.48
CA GLU A 64 11.97 4.47 -2.63
C GLU A 64 11.40 3.96 -3.96
N ARG A 65 10.59 2.89 -3.92
CA ARG A 65 9.87 2.34 -5.08
C ARG A 65 10.79 2.00 -6.26
N SER A 66 12.07 1.73 -6.01
CA SER A 66 13.12 1.64 -7.03
C SER A 66 12.99 0.44 -7.98
N ASN A 67 12.10 -0.51 -7.69
CA ASN A 67 11.75 -1.61 -8.60
C ASN A 67 10.53 -1.31 -9.50
N GLY A 68 9.88 -0.15 -9.31
CA GLY A 68 8.64 0.21 -9.99
C GLY A 68 7.41 -0.52 -9.42
N GLY A 69 6.27 -0.38 -10.13
CA GLY A 69 5.00 -0.97 -9.74
C GLY A 69 4.75 -2.31 -10.44
N TYR A 70 4.28 -3.28 -9.67
CA TYR A 70 3.84 -4.59 -10.14
C TYR A 70 2.33 -4.66 -10.24
N ASN A 71 1.85 -5.43 -11.22
CA ASN A 71 0.43 -5.60 -11.51
C ASN A 71 0.00 -7.02 -11.16
N PHE A 72 -0.90 -7.10 -10.19
CA PHE A 72 -1.60 -8.31 -9.82
C PHE A 72 -3.08 -8.16 -10.19
N GLN A 73 -3.76 -9.28 -10.35
CA GLN A 73 -5.22 -9.35 -10.33
C GLN A 73 -5.62 -10.22 -9.17
N VAL A 74 -6.47 -9.69 -8.29
CA VAL A 74 -6.91 -10.38 -7.07
C VAL A 74 -8.41 -10.38 -6.92
N SER A 75 -8.98 -11.44 -6.38
CA SER A 75 -10.39 -11.52 -6.00
C SER A 75 -10.52 -12.09 -4.59
N PHE A 76 -11.53 -11.65 -3.85
CA PHE A 76 -11.71 -11.97 -2.44
C PHE A 76 -13.04 -12.67 -2.21
N THR A 77 -13.03 -13.71 -1.39
CA THR A 77 -14.21 -14.35 -0.78
C THR A 77 -14.27 -14.00 0.70
N ASP A 78 -15.03 -14.74 1.52
CA ASP A 78 -15.09 -14.50 2.96
C ASP A 78 -13.76 -14.78 3.69
N THR A 79 -12.97 -15.72 3.18
CA THR A 79 -11.71 -16.18 3.81
C THR A 79 -10.52 -16.16 2.86
N ASP A 80 -10.77 -16.19 1.55
CA ASP A 80 -9.74 -16.50 0.57
C ASP A 80 -9.51 -15.36 -0.41
N VAL A 81 -8.25 -15.19 -0.80
CA VAL A 81 -7.82 -14.35 -1.90
C VAL A 81 -7.30 -15.26 -3.00
N THR A 82 -7.72 -15.02 -4.24
CA THR A 82 -7.13 -15.63 -5.43
C THR A 82 -6.34 -14.57 -6.17
N ALA A 83 -5.08 -14.86 -6.49
CA ALA A 83 -4.16 -13.91 -7.08
C ALA A 83 -3.49 -14.45 -8.35
N SER A 84 -3.31 -13.56 -9.32
CA SER A 84 -2.49 -13.72 -10.52
C SER A 84 -1.52 -12.55 -10.63
N LEU A 85 -0.32 -12.78 -11.17
CA LEU A 85 0.70 -11.75 -11.38
C LEU A 85 1.02 -11.61 -12.87
N LEU A 86 1.20 -10.37 -13.32
CA LEU A 86 1.60 -10.09 -14.71
C LEU A 86 2.88 -10.85 -15.09
N GLY A 87 2.80 -11.65 -16.15
CA GLY A 87 3.93 -12.45 -16.65
C GLY A 87 4.09 -13.81 -15.97
N PHE A 88 3.22 -14.17 -15.02
CA PHE A 88 3.16 -15.51 -14.42
C PHE A 88 2.07 -16.34 -15.09
N THR A 89 2.18 -17.66 -14.99
CA THR A 89 1.16 -18.58 -15.49
C THR A 89 0.32 -19.11 -14.33
N GLY A 90 -1.00 -19.02 -14.46
CA GLY A 90 -1.96 -19.52 -13.48
C GLY A 90 -2.26 -18.53 -12.36
N GLN A 91 -3.21 -18.94 -11.51
CA GLN A 91 -3.67 -18.21 -10.33
C GLN A 91 -3.47 -19.07 -9.09
N LYS A 92 -3.35 -18.42 -7.93
CA LYS A 92 -3.11 -19.09 -6.65
C LYS A 92 -4.05 -18.56 -5.59
N THR A 93 -4.66 -19.47 -4.84
CA THR A 93 -5.60 -19.14 -3.77
C THR A 93 -4.97 -19.42 -2.42
N SER A 94 -5.16 -18.50 -1.49
CA SER A 94 -4.72 -18.61 -0.10
C SER A 94 -5.65 -17.79 0.80
N ASN A 95 -5.55 -17.94 2.10
CA ASN A 95 -6.31 -17.15 3.05
C ASN A 95 -5.79 -15.71 3.12
N TYR A 96 -6.70 -14.80 3.43
CA TYR A 96 -6.40 -13.42 3.82
C TYR A 96 -7.23 -13.05 5.05
N ASP A 97 -6.87 -11.96 5.72
CA ASP A 97 -7.69 -11.37 6.77
C ASP A 97 -7.60 -9.84 6.77
N ILE A 98 -8.53 -9.17 7.45
CA ILE A 98 -8.42 -7.76 7.85
C ILE A 98 -8.41 -7.70 9.38
N ILE A 99 -7.24 -7.42 9.95
CA ILE A 99 -6.99 -7.46 11.41
C ILE A 99 -6.84 -6.05 12.02
N PRO A 100 -7.12 -5.87 13.32
CA PRO A 100 -6.98 -4.59 14.01
C PRO A 100 -5.52 -4.31 14.43
N ASN A 101 -4.64 -3.99 13.47
CA ASN A 101 -3.21 -3.72 13.71
C ASN A 101 -2.84 -2.24 13.43
N GLY A 102 -3.13 -1.35 14.39
CA GLY A 102 -2.93 0.10 14.20
C GLY A 102 -3.92 0.73 13.21
N GLY A 103 -5.07 0.07 13.03
CA GLY A 103 -6.08 0.34 12.00
C GLY A 103 -6.45 -0.96 11.26
N PRO A 104 -7.47 -0.92 10.39
CA PRO A 104 -7.83 -2.07 9.55
C PRO A 104 -6.65 -2.44 8.64
N THR A 105 -6.08 -3.64 8.82
CA THR A 105 -4.88 -4.09 8.12
C THR A 105 -5.20 -5.33 7.32
N LEU A 106 -5.10 -5.24 5.99
CA LEU A 106 -5.19 -6.38 5.08
C LEU A 106 -3.89 -7.21 5.19
N THR A 107 -4.02 -8.49 5.47
CA THR A 107 -2.89 -9.42 5.62
C THR A 107 -3.04 -10.65 4.74
N PHE A 108 -1.91 -11.13 4.21
CA PHE A 108 -1.76 -12.35 3.43
C PHE A 108 -0.86 -13.36 4.17
N ASP A 109 -1.25 -13.83 5.35
CA ASP A 109 -0.33 -14.63 6.19
C ASP A 109 -0.13 -16.08 5.72
N GLN A 110 -1.04 -16.63 4.92
CA GLN A 110 -0.86 -17.96 4.35
C GLN A 110 0.04 -17.90 3.11
N TYR A 111 1.09 -18.74 3.09
CA TYR A 111 2.01 -18.78 1.96
C TYR A 111 1.30 -18.98 0.62
N ASN A 112 1.59 -18.07 -0.32
CA ASN A 112 1.10 -18.06 -1.70
C ASN A 112 2.26 -17.61 -2.60
N ASP A 113 2.69 -18.46 -3.52
CA ASP A 113 3.86 -18.22 -4.38
C ASP A 113 3.66 -17.10 -5.41
N VAL A 114 2.43 -16.62 -5.62
CA VAL A 114 2.14 -15.40 -6.38
C VAL A 114 2.24 -14.16 -5.48
N LEU A 115 1.46 -14.09 -4.38
CA LEU A 115 1.43 -12.92 -3.50
C LEU A 115 2.75 -12.68 -2.76
N HIS A 116 3.47 -13.76 -2.43
CA HIS A 116 4.75 -13.72 -1.71
C HIS A 116 5.95 -13.79 -2.63
N TYR A 117 5.76 -13.71 -3.95
CA TYR A 117 6.87 -13.80 -4.89
C TYR A 117 8.00 -12.82 -4.58
N PHE A 118 7.66 -11.59 -4.16
CA PHE A 118 8.65 -10.57 -3.81
C PHE A 118 9.11 -10.66 -2.35
N THR A 119 8.42 -11.37 -1.45
CA THR A 119 8.74 -11.43 -0.01
C THR A 119 9.65 -12.60 0.35
N VAL A 120 9.96 -13.48 -0.61
CA VAL A 120 10.92 -14.57 -0.45
C VAL A 120 12.29 -14.13 -0.96
N PRO A 121 13.36 -14.20 -0.13
CA PRO A 121 14.70 -13.86 -0.58
C PRO A 121 15.26 -14.93 -1.52
N ASP A 122 16.07 -14.49 -2.48
CA ASP A 122 16.86 -15.37 -3.35
C ASP A 122 18.25 -14.79 -3.62
N GLN A 123 19.03 -15.44 -4.49
CA GLN A 123 20.41 -15.03 -4.80
C GLN A 123 20.50 -13.61 -5.39
N ASP A 124 19.48 -13.17 -6.15
CA ASP A 124 19.43 -11.85 -6.78
C ASP A 124 18.72 -10.81 -5.87
N ARG A 125 17.91 -11.27 -4.92
CA ARG A 125 17.05 -10.46 -4.04
C ARG A 125 17.24 -10.84 -2.57
N TYR A 126 18.45 -10.62 -2.05
CA TYR A 126 18.80 -10.99 -0.67
C TYR A 126 17.90 -10.37 0.42
N GLN A 127 17.30 -9.19 0.18
CA GLN A 127 16.34 -8.55 1.09
C GLN A 127 14.88 -8.74 0.70
N ALA A 128 14.58 -9.69 -0.19
CA ALA A 128 13.24 -9.94 -0.70
C ALA A 128 12.55 -8.64 -1.14
N ASP A 129 13.24 -7.88 -1.98
CA ASP A 129 12.81 -6.58 -2.51
C ASP A 129 12.24 -5.56 -1.52
N LEU A 130 12.50 -5.71 -0.22
CA LEU A 130 11.80 -4.97 0.85
C LEU A 130 10.27 -4.99 0.63
N ALA A 131 9.76 -6.16 0.23
CA ALA A 131 8.35 -6.39 -0.01
C ALA A 131 7.60 -6.67 1.30
N GLU A 132 6.27 -6.55 1.24
CA GLU A 132 5.34 -6.59 2.35
C GLU A 132 4.16 -7.49 2.01
N TYR A 133 3.61 -8.13 3.03
CA TYR A 133 2.38 -8.93 2.95
C TYR A 133 1.29 -8.43 3.90
N GLU A 134 1.60 -7.39 4.70
CA GLU A 134 0.66 -6.68 5.58
C GLU A 134 0.54 -5.21 5.15
N PHE A 135 -0.69 -4.77 4.91
CA PHE A 135 -1.01 -3.44 4.40
C PHE A 135 -2.09 -2.77 5.24
N LEU A 136 -1.78 -1.61 5.80
CA LEU A 136 -2.76 -0.72 6.41
C LEU A 136 -3.70 -0.19 5.31
N ILE A 137 -5.01 -0.32 5.53
CA ILE A 137 -6.03 0.24 4.66
C ILE A 137 -6.23 1.72 5.04
N LEU A 138 -5.97 2.62 4.10
CA LEU A 138 -6.00 4.06 4.34
C LEU A 138 -7.34 4.69 3.97
N SER A 139 -7.92 4.31 2.83
CA SER A 139 -9.19 4.84 2.34
C SER A 139 -9.81 3.96 1.26
N TYR A 140 -11.10 4.17 1.01
CA TYR A 140 -11.79 3.69 -0.19
C TYR A 140 -12.55 4.84 -0.85
N GLU A 141 -12.08 5.28 -2.01
CA GLU A 141 -12.64 6.42 -2.75
C GLU A 141 -12.58 6.12 -4.25
N SER A 142 -13.59 6.54 -5.00
CA SER A 142 -13.62 6.40 -6.47
C SER A 142 -13.28 4.99 -6.97
N ASN A 143 -13.79 3.95 -6.28
CA ASN A 143 -13.52 2.54 -6.57
C ASN A 143 -12.05 2.10 -6.40
N VAL A 144 -11.32 2.78 -5.52
CA VAL A 144 -9.90 2.51 -5.23
C VAL A 144 -9.72 2.36 -3.72
N VAL A 145 -9.19 1.22 -3.28
CA VAL A 145 -8.69 1.05 -1.92
C VAL A 145 -7.22 1.46 -1.90
N THR A 146 -6.87 2.46 -1.08
CA THR A 146 -5.49 2.89 -0.91
C THR A 146 -4.85 2.15 0.26
N LEU A 147 -3.67 1.59 0.03
CA LEU A 147 -2.95 0.73 0.97
C LEU A 147 -1.55 1.27 1.24
N LYS A 148 -1.06 1.05 2.46
CA LYS A 148 0.34 1.31 2.84
C LYS A 148 0.90 0.13 3.60
N GLY A 149 2.03 -0.39 3.13
CA GLY A 149 2.72 -1.47 3.80
C GLY A 149 3.19 -1.10 5.21
N LYS A 150 3.10 -2.06 6.12
CA LYS A 150 3.32 -1.87 7.56
C LYS A 150 4.79 -1.77 7.99
N LYS A 151 5.70 -2.46 7.29
CA LYS A 151 7.13 -2.58 7.61
C LYS A 151 7.99 -1.56 6.88
N TYR A 152 7.78 -1.39 5.58
CA TYR A 152 8.62 -0.54 4.72
C TYR A 152 7.88 0.65 4.11
N GLY A 153 6.56 0.75 4.34
CA GLY A 153 5.76 1.88 3.88
C GLY A 153 5.42 1.85 2.39
N SER A 154 5.59 0.69 1.75
CA SER A 154 5.32 0.50 0.33
C SER A 154 3.90 0.95 -0.03
N LEU A 155 3.78 1.68 -1.13
CA LEU A 155 2.48 2.11 -1.61
C LEU A 155 1.83 0.97 -2.39
N ALA A 156 0.56 0.71 -2.14
CA ALA A 156 -0.22 -0.18 -2.97
C ALA A 156 -1.66 0.30 -3.13
N ARG A 157 -2.35 -0.20 -4.15
CA ARG A 157 -3.75 0.13 -4.44
C ARG A 157 -4.49 -1.10 -4.93
N LEU A 158 -5.74 -1.23 -4.53
CA LEU A 158 -6.70 -2.12 -5.18
C LEU A 158 -7.64 -1.25 -6.02
N VAL A 159 -7.59 -1.41 -7.34
CA VAL A 159 -8.46 -0.71 -8.28
C VAL A 159 -9.56 -1.65 -8.74
N LYS A 160 -10.82 -1.29 -8.53
CA LYS A 160 -11.95 -2.15 -8.89
C LYS A 160 -11.99 -2.36 -10.40
N LEU A 161 -11.95 -3.62 -10.84
CA LEU A 161 -11.88 -3.95 -12.27
C LEU A 161 -13.26 -3.87 -12.92
N GLN A 162 -13.29 -3.37 -14.14
CA GLN A 162 -14.49 -3.32 -15.00
C GLN A 162 -14.64 -4.59 -15.85
N ASN A 163 -13.60 -5.39 -15.96
CA ASN A 163 -13.60 -6.65 -16.70
C ASN A 163 -12.50 -7.58 -16.15
N ALA A 164 -12.56 -8.88 -16.49
CA ALA A 164 -11.61 -9.88 -16.01
C ALA A 164 -10.28 -9.96 -16.78
N ASN A 165 -10.12 -9.18 -17.87
CA ASN A 165 -8.97 -9.21 -18.78
C ASN A 165 -7.87 -8.20 -18.41
N TYR A 166 -7.88 -7.67 -17.19
CA TYR A 166 -6.98 -6.61 -16.73
C TYR A 166 -5.50 -6.92 -17.01
N LEU A 167 -5.01 -8.11 -16.64
CA LEU A 167 -3.60 -8.45 -16.86
C LEU A 167 -3.25 -8.58 -18.34
N GLN A 168 -4.19 -9.00 -19.19
CA GLN A 168 -4.00 -9.08 -20.64
C GLN A 168 -3.92 -7.68 -21.26
N GLU A 169 -4.78 -6.76 -20.84
CA GLU A 169 -4.77 -5.35 -21.26
C GLU A 169 -3.48 -4.65 -20.82
N VAL A 170 -3.09 -4.84 -19.55
CA VAL A 170 -1.81 -4.35 -19.02
C VAL A 170 -0.61 -4.98 -19.76
N ASP A 171 -0.69 -6.24 -20.16
CA ASP A 171 0.37 -6.90 -20.92
C ASP A 171 0.57 -6.30 -22.32
N VAL A 172 -0.52 -5.89 -22.97
CA VAL A 172 -0.45 -5.15 -24.24
C VAL A 172 0.34 -3.86 -24.05
N VAL A 173 0.01 -3.07 -23.02
CA VAL A 173 0.73 -1.83 -22.70
C VAL A 173 2.20 -2.12 -22.35
N ARG A 174 2.48 -3.16 -21.55
CA ARG A 174 3.84 -3.60 -21.22
C ARG A 174 4.68 -3.82 -22.48
N LYS A 175 4.12 -4.46 -23.52
CA LYS A 175 4.82 -4.71 -24.79
C LYS A 175 5.16 -3.42 -25.52
N TYR A 176 4.25 -2.44 -25.54
CA TYR A 176 4.53 -1.12 -26.10
C TYR A 176 5.59 -0.36 -25.31
N VAL A 177 5.48 -0.33 -23.98
CA VAL A 177 6.46 0.33 -23.09
C VAL A 177 7.85 -0.29 -23.24
N LYS A 178 7.92 -1.63 -23.30
CA LYS A 178 9.18 -2.37 -23.47
C LYS A 178 9.91 -2.02 -24.77
N ASN A 179 9.16 -1.70 -25.83
CA ASN A 179 9.73 -1.28 -27.11
C ASN A 179 10.24 0.17 -27.09
N GLY A 180 10.10 0.86 -25.95
CA GLY A 180 10.65 2.17 -25.65
C GLY A 180 9.71 3.30 -26.05
N PHE A 181 9.53 4.26 -25.14
CA PHE A 181 9.04 5.60 -25.49
C PHE A 181 10.26 6.51 -25.55
N LYS A 182 10.49 7.16 -26.70
CA LYS A 182 11.64 8.06 -26.88
C LYS A 182 11.38 9.47 -26.36
N SER A 183 10.11 9.85 -26.24
CA SER A 183 9.71 11.17 -25.79
C SER A 183 8.34 11.17 -25.14
N LEU A 184 8.13 12.05 -24.16
CA LEU A 184 6.83 12.32 -23.55
C LEU A 184 6.53 13.81 -23.74
N THR A 185 5.31 14.12 -24.17
CA THR A 185 4.83 15.50 -24.26
C THR A 185 4.02 15.79 -23.00
N ILE A 186 4.53 16.67 -22.14
CA ILE A 186 3.85 17.15 -20.93
C ILE A 186 3.48 18.61 -21.19
N GLU A 187 2.20 18.95 -21.14
CA GLU A 187 1.70 20.33 -21.36
C GLU A 187 2.22 20.98 -22.67
N GLY A 188 2.30 20.19 -23.74
CA GLY A 188 2.78 20.67 -25.06
C GLY A 188 4.30 20.74 -25.20
N LYS A 189 5.07 20.42 -24.15
CA LYS A 189 6.53 20.37 -24.19
C LYS A 189 7.02 18.92 -24.30
N THR A 190 7.60 18.59 -25.44
CA THR A 190 8.22 17.28 -25.67
C THR A 190 9.57 17.22 -24.98
N THR A 191 9.77 16.19 -24.16
CA THR A 191 11.06 15.90 -23.51
C THR A 191 11.48 14.48 -23.87
N GLU A 192 12.77 14.28 -24.13
CA GLU A 192 13.34 12.95 -24.38
C GLU A 192 13.56 12.19 -23.07
N PHE A 193 13.29 10.88 -23.08
CA PHE A 193 13.40 10.03 -21.89
C PHE A 193 14.11 8.71 -22.18
N SER A 194 14.71 8.14 -21.15
CA SER A 194 15.18 6.76 -21.15
C SER A 194 14.38 5.95 -20.13
N THR A 195 14.13 4.69 -20.45
CA THR A 195 13.59 3.69 -19.53
C THR A 195 14.77 2.85 -19.04
N PRO A 196 15.50 3.28 -17.99
CA PRO A 196 16.71 2.56 -17.53
C PRO A 196 16.38 1.16 -17.00
N THR A 197 15.13 0.92 -16.61
CA THR A 197 14.61 -0.39 -16.20
C THR A 197 13.20 -0.60 -16.75
N ARG A 198 12.64 -1.80 -16.51
CA ARG A 198 11.30 -2.19 -17.00
C ARG A 198 10.14 -1.39 -16.37
N TYR A 199 10.34 -0.72 -15.24
CA TYR A 199 9.27 -0.08 -14.45
C TYR A 199 9.63 1.29 -13.83
N ASN A 200 10.75 1.89 -14.25
CA ASN A 200 11.10 3.27 -13.89
C ASN A 200 11.37 4.09 -15.13
N VAL A 201 10.98 5.36 -15.11
CA VAL A 201 11.43 6.37 -16.08
C VAL A 201 12.51 7.21 -15.42
N ALA A 202 13.59 7.48 -16.16
CA ALA A 202 14.57 8.48 -15.77
C ALA A 202 14.33 9.78 -16.56
N PHE A 203 14.12 10.86 -15.83
CA PHE A 203 14.07 12.23 -16.34
C PHE A 203 15.44 12.86 -16.10
N LYS A 204 15.95 13.62 -17.06
CA LYS A 204 17.04 14.56 -16.77
C LYS A 204 16.41 15.89 -16.42
N ASP A 205 16.60 16.34 -15.19
CA ASP A 205 16.22 17.68 -14.77
C ASP A 205 16.97 18.70 -15.65
N VAL A 206 16.21 19.52 -16.36
CA VAL A 206 16.75 20.48 -17.35
C VAL A 206 17.50 21.62 -16.66
N GLN A 207 17.17 21.92 -15.39
CA GLN A 207 17.80 23.01 -14.63
C GLN A 207 19.05 22.51 -13.90
N THR A 208 19.01 21.33 -13.30
CA THR A 208 20.11 20.81 -12.46
C THR A 208 21.01 19.82 -13.18
N GLY A 209 20.57 19.29 -14.34
CA GLY A 209 21.25 18.21 -15.05
C GLY A 209 21.16 16.84 -14.36
N LYS A 210 20.47 16.76 -13.21
CA LYS A 210 20.37 15.56 -12.37
C LYS A 210 19.38 14.55 -12.96
N GLU A 211 19.70 13.28 -12.84
CA GLU A 211 18.77 12.20 -13.17
C GLU A 211 17.73 12.01 -12.05
N LEU A 212 16.46 12.16 -12.37
CA LEU A 212 15.32 11.87 -11.53
C LEU A 212 14.71 10.54 -11.98
N LYS A 213 14.72 9.54 -11.11
CA LYS A 213 14.07 8.25 -11.39
C LYS A 213 12.70 8.26 -10.75
N GLU A 214 11.65 8.06 -11.54
CA GLU A 214 10.29 7.89 -11.04
C GLU A 214 9.76 6.51 -11.39
N ALA A 215 9.22 5.87 -10.35
CA ALA A 215 8.51 4.61 -10.45
C ALA A 215 7.14 4.82 -11.09
N PHE A 216 6.76 3.92 -11.98
CA PHE A 216 5.41 3.85 -12.51
C PHE A 216 4.84 2.43 -12.37
N VAL A 217 3.52 2.34 -12.45
CA VAL A 217 2.81 1.08 -12.67
C VAL A 217 2.12 1.14 -14.03
N LEU A 218 1.94 -0.01 -14.66
CA LEU A 218 1.18 -0.11 -15.90
C LEU A 218 -0.32 -0.11 -15.62
N THR A 219 -1.10 0.50 -16.50
CA THR A 219 -2.57 0.42 -16.51
C THR A 219 -3.03 0.06 -17.91
N PRO A 220 -4.29 -0.39 -18.10
CA PRO A 220 -4.85 -0.59 -19.44
C PRO A 220 -4.74 0.65 -20.36
N GLU A 221 -4.71 1.85 -19.77
CA GLU A 221 -4.64 3.13 -20.46
C GLU A 221 -3.21 3.66 -20.67
N GLY A 222 -2.18 3.02 -20.09
CA GLY A 222 -0.79 3.47 -20.23
C GLY A 222 0.06 3.27 -18.98
N ILE A 223 0.79 4.32 -18.58
CA ILE A 223 1.60 4.32 -17.37
C ILE A 223 1.03 5.31 -16.36
N ARG A 224 1.13 4.99 -15.08
CA ARG A 224 0.74 5.91 -14.01
C ARG A 224 1.88 6.08 -13.02
N PHE A 225 2.28 7.34 -12.84
CA PHE A 225 3.20 7.74 -11.79
C PHE A 225 2.46 7.84 -10.46
N THR A 226 3.17 7.59 -9.37
CA THR A 226 2.64 7.85 -8.02
C THR A 226 3.12 9.20 -7.54
N LYS A 227 2.23 9.95 -6.88
CA LYS A 227 2.63 11.18 -6.20
C LYS A 227 3.61 10.80 -5.09
N ARG A 228 4.71 11.55 -4.98
CA ARG A 228 5.63 11.45 -3.85
C ARG A 228 5.04 12.13 -2.62
#